data_AF-A0A533UQW8-F1
#
_entry.id   AF-A0A533UQW8-F1
#
_cell.length_a   1.000
_cell.length_b   1.000
_cell.length_c   1.000
_cell.angle_alpha   90.00
_cell.angle_beta   90.00
_cell.angle_gamma   90.00
#
_symmetry.space_group_name_H-M   'P 1'
#
loop_
_entity.id
_entity.type
_entity.pdbx_description
1 polymer ?
#
loop_
_entity_poly.entity_id
_entity_poly.type
_entity_poly.pdbx_seq_one_letter_code
_entity_poly.pdbx_strand_id
1 'polypeptide(L)' 'QIAYNKKMGIKPTTIVKAIPAQTAKLDELKHLSSHDLLKYAIETEAAMKRFAEELDFERAIEYRDKLGKIQKEIAK' A
#
# COMPACT_ATOMS: atom_id res chain seq x y z
N GLN A 1 -11.88 43.55 -5.09
CA GLN A 1 -11.81 42.40 -6.03
C GLN A 1 -13.19 41.80 -6.34
N ILE A 2 -14.03 41.49 -5.35
CA ILE A 2 -15.35 40.84 -5.57
C ILE A 2 -16.30 41.64 -6.49
N ALA A 3 -16.36 42.98 -6.34
CA ALA A 3 -17.23 43.84 -7.14
C ALA A 3 -16.85 43.89 -8.64
N TYR A 4 -15.56 43.79 -8.95
CA TYR A 4 -15.06 43.78 -10.34
C TYR A 4 -15.42 42.46 -11.04
N ASN A 5 -15.27 41.34 -10.33
CA ASN A 5 -15.61 40.01 -10.85
C ASN A 5 -17.11 39.89 -11.18
N LYS A 6 -17.98 40.49 -10.34
CA LYS A 6 -19.43 40.54 -10.59
C LYS A 6 -19.78 41.44 -11.80
N LYS A 7 -19.09 42.56 -11.97
CA LYS A 7 -19.27 43.49 -13.10
C LYS A 7 -18.80 42.90 -14.44
N MET A 8 -17.74 42.09 -14.42
CA MET A 8 -17.13 41.48 -15.63
C MET A 8 -17.59 40.03 -15.89
N GLY A 9 -18.51 39.49 -15.10
CA GLY A 9 -19.03 38.12 -15.27
C GLY A 9 -18.01 37.01 -15.01
N ILE A 10 -16.91 37.32 -14.31
CA ILE A 10 -15.83 36.37 -14.04
C ILE A 10 -16.27 35.42 -12.92
N LYS A 11 -16.66 34.21 -13.28
CA LYS A 11 -16.92 33.13 -12.33
C LYS A 11 -15.59 32.42 -12.02
N PRO A 12 -15.06 32.50 -10.78
CA PRO A 12 -13.90 31.70 -10.41
C PRO A 12 -14.29 30.22 -10.41
N THR A 13 -13.65 29.42 -11.25
CA THR A 13 -13.83 27.97 -11.29
C THR A 13 -12.65 27.30 -10.62
N THR A 14 -12.91 26.48 -9.60
CA THR A 14 -11.88 25.66 -8.96
C THR A 14 -11.63 24.43 -9.83
N ILE A 15 -10.44 24.36 -10.43
CA ILE A 15 -10.01 23.17 -11.18
C ILE A 15 -9.66 22.08 -10.16
N VAL A 16 -10.57 21.13 -9.94
CA VAL A 16 -10.29 19.93 -9.14
C VAL A 16 -9.64 18.90 -10.05
N LYS A 17 -8.30 18.88 -10.11
CA LYS A 17 -7.57 17.81 -10.79
C LYS A 17 -7.72 16.53 -9.96
N ALA A 18 -8.18 15.44 -10.58
CA ALA A 18 -8.13 14.13 -9.96
C ALA A 18 -6.66 13.78 -9.70
N ILE A 19 -6.28 13.69 -8.42
CA ILE A 19 -4.96 13.20 -8.05
C ILE A 19 -4.95 11.72 -8.46
N PRO A 20 -4.03 11.27 -9.34
CA PRO A 20 -3.94 9.86 -9.65
C PRO A 20 -3.68 9.09 -8.35
N ALA A 21 -4.45 8.01 -8.12
CA ALA A 21 -4.25 7.16 -6.96
C ALA A 21 -2.78 6.73 -6.91
N GLN A 22 -2.13 6.94 -5.77
CA GLN A 22 -0.71 6.68 -5.62
C GLN A 22 -0.43 5.18 -5.82
N THR A 23 0.05 4.82 -7.01
CA THR A 23 0.44 3.46 -7.40
C THR A 23 1.87 3.11 -6.97
N ALA A 24 2.50 3.96 -6.14
CA ALA A 24 3.75 3.60 -5.52
C ALA A 24 3.43 2.59 -4.40
N LYS A 25 3.45 1.28 -4.74
CA LYS A 25 3.84 0.25 -3.76
C LYS A 25 5.25 0.64 -3.33
N LEU A 26 5.33 1.50 -2.32
CA LEU A 26 6.58 1.77 -1.64
C LEU A 26 7.12 0.38 -1.25
N ASP A 27 8.37 0.08 -1.60
CA ASP A 27 9.05 -1.12 -1.10
C ASP A 27 9.22 -0.94 0.41
N GLU A 28 8.14 -1.05 1.18
CA GLU A 28 8.11 -0.88 2.64
C GLU A 28 9.15 -1.82 3.29
N LEU A 29 9.41 -2.96 2.64
CA LEU A 29 10.44 -3.94 3.01
C LEU A 29 11.87 -3.37 3.11
N LYS A 30 12.23 -2.33 2.35
CA LYS A 30 13.60 -1.78 2.37
C LYS A 30 13.85 -0.79 3.53
N HIS A 31 12.79 -0.23 4.12
CA HIS A 31 12.90 0.73 5.22
C HIS A 31 12.58 0.12 6.60
N LEU A 32 12.07 -1.11 6.62
CA LEU A 32 11.78 -1.84 7.85
C LEU A 32 13.09 -2.29 8.51
N SER A 33 13.21 -2.04 9.82
CA SER A 33 14.31 -2.57 10.64
C SER A 33 14.32 -4.10 10.59
N SER A 34 15.46 -4.75 10.87
CA SER A 34 15.54 -6.22 10.98
C SER A 34 14.47 -6.78 11.93
N HIS A 35 14.13 -6.04 13.00
CA HIS A 35 13.04 -6.38 13.91
C HIS A 35 11.67 -6.33 13.24
N ASP A 36 11.40 -5.30 12.43
CA ASP A 36 10.13 -5.14 11.76
C ASP A 36 9.97 -6.15 10.61
N LEU A 37 11.06 -6.53 9.94
CA LEU A 37 11.06 -7.63 8.97
C LEU A 37 10.70 -8.96 9.63
N LEU A 38 11.22 -9.24 10.83
CA LEU A 38 10.85 -10.42 11.61
C LEU A 38 9.37 -10.39 12.01
N LYS A 39 8.89 -9.24 12.51
CA LYS A 39 7.47 -9.06 12.84
C LYS A 39 6.58 -9.29 11.60
N TYR A 40 6.96 -8.71 10.47
CA TYR A 40 6.24 -8.84 9.21
C TYR A 40 6.24 -10.28 8.68
N ALA A 41 7.34 -11.03 8.87
CA ALA A 41 7.40 -12.45 8.56
C ALA A 41 6.39 -13.26 9.40
N ILE A 42 6.31 -12.99 10.71
CA ILE A 42 5.36 -13.64 11.62
C ILE A 42 3.91 -13.32 11.20
N GLU A 43 3.61 -12.05 10.90
CA GLU A 43 2.28 -11.63 10.44
C GLU A 43 1.91 -12.29 9.10
N THR A 44 2.87 -12.38 8.17
CA THR A 44 2.68 -13.04 6.86
C THR A 44 2.41 -14.53 7.03
N GLU A 45 3.11 -15.20 7.95
CA GLU A 45 2.86 -16.62 8.27
C GLU A 45 1.46 -16.83 8.90
N ALA A 46 1.08 -15.97 9.84
CA ALA A 46 -0.24 -16.02 10.46
C ALA A 46 -1.36 -15.79 9.44
N ALA A 47 -1.18 -14.84 8.53
CA ALA A 47 -2.11 -14.58 7.44
C ALA A 47 -2.22 -15.80 6.49
N MET A 48 -1.10 -16.42 6.14
CA MET A 48 -1.09 -17.65 5.32
C MET A 48 -1.92 -18.77 5.96
N LYS A 49 -1.75 -19.02 7.27
CA LYS A 49 -2.54 -20.04 8.00
C LYS A 49 -4.02 -19.70 8.02
N ARG A 50 -4.37 -18.42 8.22
CA ARG A 50 -5.76 -17.96 8.19
C ARG A 50 -6.41 -18.18 6.82
N PHE A 51 -5.73 -17.84 5.73
CA PHE A 51 -6.26 -18.10 4.38
C PHE A 51 -6.39 -19.58 4.08
N ALA A 52 -5.50 -20.42 4.62
CA ALA A 52 -5.63 -21.87 4.52
C ALA A 52 -6.87 -22.41 5.28
N GLU A 53 -7.18 -21.85 6.46
CA GLU A 53 -8.41 -22.16 7.21
C GLU A 53 -9.67 -21.69 6.47
N GLU A 54 -9.62 -20.54 5.82
CA GLU A 54 -10.70 -19.98 5.00
C GLU A 54 -10.84 -20.68 3.62
N LEU A 55 -10.02 -21.72 3.35
CA LEU A 55 -9.95 -22.46 2.07
C LEU A 55 -9.58 -21.57 0.85
N ASP A 56 -8.98 -20.40 1.10
CA ASP A 56 -8.51 -19.47 0.08
C ASP A 56 -7.04 -19.78 -0.28
N PHE A 57 -6.87 -20.82 -1.10
CA PHE A 57 -5.57 -21.32 -1.48
C PHE A 57 -4.79 -20.37 -2.42
N GLU A 58 -5.47 -19.56 -3.23
CA GLU A 58 -4.80 -18.56 -4.07
C GLU A 58 -4.02 -17.57 -3.19
N ARG A 59 -4.69 -17.02 -2.17
CA ARG A 59 -4.04 -16.10 -1.24
C ARG A 59 -2.99 -16.81 -0.39
N ALA A 60 -3.25 -18.04 0.08
CA ALA A 60 -2.27 -18.79 0.86
C ALA A 60 -0.94 -19.00 0.08
N ILE A 61 -1.02 -19.32 -1.21
CA ILE A 61 0.16 -19.49 -2.07
C ILE A 61 0.91 -18.16 -2.24
N GLU A 62 0.21 -17.06 -2.48
CA GLU A 62 0.85 -15.74 -2.56
C GLU A 62 1.60 -15.37 -1.28
N TYR A 63 0.98 -15.59 -0.11
CA TYR A 63 1.57 -15.26 1.18
C TYR A 63 2.76 -16.15 1.52
N ARG A 64 2.75 -17.43 1.12
CA ARG A 64 3.92 -18.31 1.20
C ARG A 64 5.10 -17.76 0.40
N ASP A 65 4.84 -17.34 -0.84
CA ASP A 65 5.91 -16.83 -1.71
C ASP A 65 6.44 -15.47 -1.22
N LYS A 66 5.56 -14.62 -0.66
CA LYS A 66 5.95 -13.39 0.04
C LYS A 66 6.82 -13.71 1.27
N LEU A 67 6.44 -14.69 2.08
CA LEU A 67 7.21 -15.13 3.25
C LEU A 67 8.62 -15.59 2.87
N GLY A 68 8.75 -16.38 1.81
CA GLY A 68 10.04 -16.84 1.30
C GLY A 68 10.95 -15.70 0.81
N LYS A 69 10.37 -14.64 0.25
CA LYS A 69 11.13 -13.43 -0.12
C LYS A 69 11.62 -12.67 1.11
N ILE A 70 10.76 -12.49 2.12
CA ILE A 70 11.12 -11.81 3.37
C ILE A 70 12.26 -12.57 4.08
N GLN A 71 12.17 -13.89 4.17
CA GLN A 71 13.23 -14.71 4.77
C GLN A 71 14.56 -14.61 4.03
N LYS A 72 14.55 -14.54 2.69
CA LYS A 72 15.77 -14.34 1.89
C LYS A 72 16.41 -12.98 2.15
N GLU A 73 15.62 -11.92 2.34
CA GLU A 73 16.15 -10.60 2.67
C GLU A 73 16.69 -10.53 4.11
N ILE A 74 16.12 -11.28 5.07
CA ILE A 74 16.64 -11.39 6.44
C ILE A 74 17.97 -12.17 6.50
N ALA A 75 18.12 -13.20 5.66
CA ALA A 75 19.32 -14.04 5.65
C ALA A 75 20.51 -13.42 4.89
N LYS A 76 20.32 -12.23 4.30
CA LYS A 76 21.32 -11.52 3.50
C LYS A 76 22.15 -10.59 4.37
#